data_AF-A0A6N7SQF7-F1
#
_entry.id   AF-A0A6N7SQF7-F1
#
_cell.length_a   1.000
_cell.length_b   1.000
_cell.length_c   1.000
_cell.angle_alpha   90.00
_cell.angle_beta   90.00
_cell.angle_gamma   90.00
#
_symmetry.space_group_name_H-M   'P 1'
#
loop_
_entity.id
_entity.type
_entity.pdbx_description
1 polymer ?
#
loop_
_entity_poly.entity_id
_entity_poly.type
_entity_poly.pdbx_seq_one_letter_code
_entity_poly.pdbx_strand_id
1 'polypeptide(L)'
;MIFDFYPWKMDIDIKATKQLYERKDYAKDRNANKTMFQEMSEKQRNFFISVGVDILKAKVIEKVHNIPSDGELTGGKIYSRTLDFLMCGKFLSIPDYQEEVYSDEEIFGMNFSHSLQVISMPEEQKIPVFDIDGWGCVFKHPLFRFGEEDFKQWDCGYIAGTILLMKDL
;
A
#
# COMPACT_ATOMS: atom_id res chain seq x y z
N MET A 1 3.67 -0.18 17.87
CA MET A 1 4.54 -1.38 17.83
C MET A 1 5.47 -1.20 16.65
N ILE A 2 6.77 -1.40 16.86
CA ILE A 2 7.77 -1.18 15.81
C ILE A 2 7.83 -2.42 14.90
N PHE A 3 7.65 -2.20 13.61
CA PHE A 3 7.83 -3.18 12.55
C PHE A 3 8.98 -2.76 11.65
N ASP A 4 9.78 -3.75 11.25
CA ASP A 4 10.88 -3.57 10.31
C ASP A 4 10.54 -4.33 9.02
N PHE A 5 10.07 -3.58 8.03
CA PHE A 5 9.78 -4.03 6.68
C PHE A 5 10.74 -3.32 5.74
N TYR A 6 12.04 -3.52 5.95
CA TYR A 6 13.12 -2.83 5.24
C TYR A 6 12.79 -2.55 3.75
N PRO A 7 12.97 -1.30 3.27
CA PRO A 7 13.59 -0.16 3.97
C PRO A 7 12.63 0.64 4.87
N TRP A 8 11.39 0.19 5.02
CA TRP A 8 10.42 0.85 5.88
C TRP A 8 10.49 0.34 7.31
N LYS A 9 10.77 1.23 8.24
CA LYS A 9 10.54 1.01 9.66
C LYS A 9 9.34 1.82 10.09
N MET A 10 8.40 1.21 10.80
CA MET A 10 7.12 1.84 11.12
C MET A 10 6.74 1.60 12.57
N ASP A 11 6.18 2.62 13.22
CA ASP A 11 5.52 2.45 14.51
C ASP A 11 4.00 2.40 14.27
N ILE A 12 3.47 1.17 14.27
CA ILE A 12 2.07 0.88 13.98
C ILE A 12 1.28 0.72 15.27
N ASP A 13 0.19 1.48 15.41
CA ASP A 13 -0.80 1.30 16.46
C ASP A 13 -1.85 0.27 16.00
N ILE A 14 -1.58 -1.00 16.32
CA ILE A 14 -2.44 -2.13 15.97
C ILE A 14 -3.86 -1.96 16.53
N LYS A 15 -3.99 -1.38 17.74
CA LYS A 15 -5.30 -1.20 18.38
C LYS A 15 -6.09 -0.12 17.64
N ALA A 16 -5.47 1.00 17.33
CA ALA A 16 -6.10 2.05 16.54
C ALA A 16 -6.45 1.57 15.13
N THR A 17 -5.61 0.77 14.47
CA THR A 17 -5.91 0.17 13.17
C THR A 17 -7.14 -0.73 13.22
N LYS A 18 -7.26 -1.60 14.24
CA LYS A 18 -8.47 -2.43 14.40
C LYS A 18 -9.72 -1.56 14.58
N GLN A 19 -9.65 -0.55 15.45
CA GLN A 19 -10.75 0.39 15.65
C GLN A 19 -11.09 1.22 14.40
N LEU A 20 -10.10 1.53 13.56
CA LEU A 20 -10.33 2.18 12.27
C LEU A 20 -11.26 1.32 11.42
N TYR A 21 -10.96 0.04 11.27
CA TYR A 21 -11.77 -0.89 10.48
C TYR A 21 -13.09 -1.29 11.16
N GLU A 22 -13.23 -1.16 12.47
CA GLU A 22 -14.54 -1.24 13.13
C GLU A 22 -15.46 -0.09 12.68
N ARG A 23 -14.91 1.11 12.48
CA ARG A 23 -15.66 2.34 12.18
C ARG A 23 -15.82 2.64 10.69
N LYS A 24 -14.81 2.32 9.87
CA LYS A 24 -14.76 2.64 8.44
C LYS A 24 -14.74 1.35 7.62
N ASP A 25 -15.50 1.36 6.52
CA ASP A 25 -15.49 0.30 5.50
C ASP A 25 -15.00 0.93 4.19
N TYR A 26 -13.82 0.51 3.73
CA TYR A 26 -13.19 1.02 2.51
C TYR A 26 -13.45 0.11 1.29
N ALA A 27 -14.13 -1.03 1.48
CA ALA A 27 -14.42 -1.96 0.40
C ALA A 27 -15.27 -1.27 -0.67
N LYS A 28 -14.85 -1.42 -1.94
CA LYS A 28 -15.62 -0.96 -3.10
C LYS A 28 -16.46 -2.08 -3.70
N ASP A 29 -15.97 -3.31 -3.61
CA ASP A 29 -16.69 -4.52 -3.97
C ASP A 29 -16.42 -5.62 -2.94
N ARG A 30 -17.42 -5.91 -2.09
CA ARG A 30 -17.30 -6.93 -1.05
C ARG A 30 -17.07 -8.34 -1.61
N ASN A 31 -17.50 -8.63 -2.83
CA ASN A 31 -17.23 -9.94 -3.43
C ASN A 31 -15.75 -10.04 -3.81
N ALA A 32 -15.15 -8.99 -4.38
CA ALA A 32 -13.72 -8.95 -4.65
C ALA A 32 -12.89 -9.15 -3.37
N ASN A 33 -13.26 -8.48 -2.28
CA ASN A 33 -12.62 -8.67 -0.97
C ASN A 33 -12.74 -10.12 -0.46
N LYS A 34 -13.93 -10.73 -0.55
CA LYS A 34 -14.15 -12.13 -0.13
C LYS A 34 -13.32 -13.11 -0.96
N THR A 35 -13.34 -12.97 -2.28
CA THR A 35 -12.55 -13.80 -3.20
C THR A 35 -11.08 -13.70 -2.86
N MET A 36 -10.56 -12.48 -2.73
CA MET A 36 -9.16 -12.26 -2.38
C MET A 36 -8.80 -12.88 -1.02
N PHE A 37 -9.65 -12.71 0.00
CA PHE A 37 -9.41 -13.30 1.33
C PHE A 37 -9.38 -14.83 1.32
N GLN A 38 -10.23 -15.46 0.50
CA GLN A 38 -10.28 -16.91 0.34
C GLN A 38 -9.04 -17.45 -0.39
N GLU A 39 -8.52 -16.70 -1.35
CA GLU A 39 -7.32 -17.05 -2.13
C GLU A 39 -6.01 -16.84 -1.34
N MET A 40 -6.02 -16.03 -0.27
CA MET A 40 -4.83 -15.78 0.54
C MET A 40 -4.26 -17.06 1.17
N SER A 41 -2.94 -17.13 1.27
CA SER A 41 -2.26 -18.10 2.12
C SER A 41 -2.48 -17.79 3.61
N GLU A 42 -2.18 -18.74 4.49
CA GLU A 42 -2.20 -18.49 5.93
C GLU A 42 -1.20 -17.40 6.33
N LYS A 43 -0.01 -17.39 5.73
CA LYS A 43 1.02 -16.37 6.02
C LYS A 43 0.56 -14.97 5.61
N GLN A 44 -0.07 -14.84 4.44
CA GLN A 44 -0.65 -13.57 3.98
C GLN A 44 -1.72 -13.08 4.95
N ARG A 45 -2.65 -13.95 5.38
CA ARG A 45 -3.67 -13.60 6.38
C ARG A 45 -3.04 -13.18 7.71
N ASN A 46 -2.05 -13.93 8.18
CA ASN A 46 -1.36 -13.65 9.44
C ASN A 46 -0.62 -12.31 9.41
N PHE A 47 -0.05 -11.91 8.27
CA PHE A 47 0.53 -10.58 8.11
C PHE A 47 -0.52 -9.49 8.40
N PHE A 48 -1.68 -9.52 7.75
CA PHE A 48 -2.72 -8.48 7.95
C PHE A 48 -3.29 -8.47 9.37
N ILE A 49 -3.47 -9.65 9.97
CA ILE A 49 -3.87 -9.79 11.37
C ILE A 49 -2.83 -9.14 12.30
N SER A 50 -1.53 -9.32 12.01
CA SER A 50 -0.45 -8.78 12.84
C SER A 50 -0.40 -7.25 12.86
N VAL A 51 -0.81 -6.60 11.78
CA VAL A 51 -0.88 -5.13 11.67
C VAL A 51 -2.27 -4.56 11.98
N GLY A 52 -3.25 -5.41 12.29
CA GLY A 52 -4.61 -5.02 12.68
C GLY A 52 -5.54 -4.66 11.52
N VAL A 53 -5.19 -5.00 10.28
CA VAL A 53 -5.95 -4.68 9.07
C VAL A 53 -7.06 -5.71 8.85
N ASP A 54 -8.29 -5.23 8.62
CA ASP A 54 -9.41 -6.07 8.16
C ASP A 54 -9.48 -6.05 6.63
N ILE A 55 -9.02 -7.15 6.01
CA ILE A 55 -9.04 -7.32 4.56
C ILE A 55 -10.44 -7.24 3.97
N LEU A 56 -11.48 -7.68 4.68
CA LEU A 56 -12.85 -7.66 4.15
C LEU A 56 -13.40 -6.24 4.02
N LYS A 57 -12.75 -5.26 4.66
CA LYS A 57 -13.08 -3.83 4.64
C LYS A 57 -11.99 -2.97 3.99
N ALA A 58 -10.91 -3.57 3.51
CA ALA A 58 -9.87 -2.87 2.77
C ALA A 58 -10.34 -2.52 1.35
N LYS A 59 -9.64 -1.60 0.68
CA LYS A 59 -10.01 -1.16 -0.66
C LYS A 59 -9.43 -2.13 -1.69
N VAL A 60 -10.27 -3.03 -2.21
CA VAL A 60 -9.93 -3.89 -3.35
C VAL A 60 -10.53 -3.31 -4.62
N ILE A 61 -9.71 -3.18 -5.66
CA ILE A 61 -10.14 -2.73 -7.00
C ILE A 61 -9.68 -3.76 -8.02
N GLU A 62 -10.62 -4.24 -8.83
CA GLU A 62 -10.35 -5.12 -9.97
C GLU A 62 -10.59 -4.35 -11.27
N LYS A 63 -9.71 -4.53 -12.25
CA LYS A 63 -9.82 -3.93 -13.58
C LYS A 63 -9.36 -4.91 -14.64
N VAL A 64 -10.02 -4.88 -15.80
CA VAL A 64 -9.56 -5.55 -17.02
C VAL A 64 -9.15 -4.46 -18.01
N HIS A 65 -7.89 -4.49 -18.42
CA HIS A 65 -7.32 -3.61 -19.42
C HIS A 65 -7.27 -4.33 -20.76
N ASN A 66 -7.81 -3.70 -21.81
CA ASN A 66 -7.69 -4.23 -23.16
C ASN A 66 -6.40 -3.68 -23.79
N ILE A 67 -5.52 -4.57 -24.24
CA ILE A 67 -4.33 -4.22 -25.01
C ILE A 67 -4.73 -4.31 -26.48
N PRO A 68 -4.79 -3.17 -27.19
CA PRO A 68 -5.10 -3.19 -28.62
C PRO A 68 -3.97 -3.88 -29.40
N SER A 69 -4.34 -4.56 -30.49
CA SER A 69 -3.38 -5.04 -31.47
C SER A 69 -2.82 -3.85 -32.25
N ASP A 70 -1.51 -3.81 -32.46
CA ASP A 70 -0.82 -2.76 -33.24
C ASP A 70 -0.26 -3.27 -34.57
N GLY A 71 -0.60 -4.52 -34.94
CA GLY A 71 -0.19 -5.15 -36.20
C GLY A 71 1.10 -5.96 -36.10
N GLU A 72 1.94 -5.72 -35.08
CA GLU A 72 3.12 -6.54 -34.79
C GLU A 72 2.90 -7.47 -33.58
N LEU A 73 2.17 -7.01 -32.56
CA LEU A 73 1.82 -7.81 -31.39
C LEU A 73 0.33 -8.17 -31.42
N THR A 74 0.01 -9.44 -31.13
CA THR A 74 -1.38 -9.83 -30.89
C THR A 74 -1.88 -9.13 -29.62
N GLY A 75 -2.93 -8.31 -29.77
CA GLY A 75 -3.62 -7.70 -28.64
C GLY A 75 -4.12 -8.73 -27.63
N GLY A 76 -4.50 -8.27 -26.43
CA GLY A 76 -4.85 -9.16 -25.32
C GLY A 76 -5.62 -8.45 -24.22
N LYS A 77 -5.81 -9.15 -23.10
CA LYS A 77 -6.44 -8.58 -21.91
C LYS A 77 -5.55 -8.84 -20.71
N ILE A 78 -5.32 -7.80 -19.91
CA ILE A 78 -4.67 -7.93 -18.60
C ILE A 78 -5.71 -7.69 -17.53
N TYR A 79 -5.81 -8.62 -16.60
CA TYR A 79 -6.51 -8.40 -15.35
C TYR A 79 -5.56 -7.87 -14.29
N SER A 80 -5.95 -6.79 -13.62
CA SER A 80 -5.25 -6.25 -12.48
C SER A 80 -6.16 -6.21 -11.26
N ARG A 81 -5.64 -6.62 -10.10
CA ARG A 81 -6.28 -6.45 -8.79
C ARG A 81 -5.34 -5.66 -7.89
N THR A 82 -5.83 -4.57 -7.33
CA THR A 82 -5.12 -3.78 -6.31
C THR A 82 -5.78 -3.97 -4.96
N LEU A 83 -4.98 -4.23 -3.92
CA LEU A 83 -5.39 -4.14 -2.52
C LEU A 83 -4.67 -2.94 -1.89
N ASP A 84 -5.45 -1.92 -1.53
CA ASP A 84 -4.99 -0.77 -0.74
C ASP A 84 -5.56 -0.90 0.68
N PHE A 85 -4.70 -0.81 1.69
CA PHE A 85 -5.07 -0.89 3.11
C PHE A 85 -4.40 0.22 3.92
N LEU A 86 -5.00 0.55 5.06
CA LEU A 86 -4.52 1.59 5.98
C LEU A 86 -4.13 1.00 7.31
N MET A 87 -3.09 1.57 7.89
CA MET A 87 -2.64 1.31 9.25
C MET A 87 -2.56 2.65 9.98
N CYS A 88 -2.95 2.68 11.24
CA CYS A 88 -2.69 3.82 12.10
C CYS A 88 -1.24 3.75 12.60
N GLY A 89 -0.49 4.83 12.46
CA GLY A 89 0.93 4.84 12.82
C GLY A 89 1.72 5.92 12.09
N LYS A 90 3.04 5.79 12.14
CA LYS A 90 3.98 6.69 11.46
C LYS A 90 5.20 5.95 10.92
N PHE A 91 5.82 6.51 9.89
CA PHE A 91 7.11 6.06 9.41
C PHE A 91 8.21 6.50 10.38
N LEU A 92 9.14 5.58 10.62
CA LEU A 92 10.42 5.84 11.29
C LEU A 92 11.55 5.84 10.25
N SER A 93 11.40 5.07 9.17
CA SER A 93 12.24 5.20 7.99
C SER A 93 11.47 5.01 6.69
N ILE A 94 11.96 5.65 5.63
CA ILE A 94 11.49 5.50 4.25
C ILE A 94 12.68 5.40 3.28
N PRO A 95 12.51 4.80 2.09
CA PRO A 95 13.50 4.90 1.03
C PRO A 95 13.59 6.32 0.46
N ASP A 96 14.77 6.69 -0.02
CA ASP A 96 15.10 7.99 -0.64
C ASP A 96 14.12 8.45 -1.73
N TYR A 97 13.67 7.55 -2.62
CA TYR A 97 12.71 7.93 -3.66
C TYR A 97 11.39 8.48 -3.09
N GLN A 98 10.99 8.07 -1.88
CA GLN A 98 9.78 8.60 -1.25
C GLN A 98 10.03 9.98 -0.68
N GLU A 99 11.21 10.24 -0.13
CA GLU A 99 11.59 11.59 0.28
C GLU A 99 11.54 12.52 -0.93
N GLU A 100 12.17 12.14 -2.05
CA GLU A 100 12.18 12.90 -3.30
C GLU A 100 10.75 13.23 -3.78
N VAL A 101 9.86 12.23 -3.80
CA VAL A 101 8.49 12.42 -4.30
C VAL A 101 7.66 13.29 -3.37
N TYR A 102 7.68 13.06 -2.04
CA TYR A 102 6.80 13.79 -1.12
C TYR A 102 7.32 15.18 -0.73
N SER A 103 8.63 15.44 -0.83
CA SER A 103 9.19 16.79 -0.60
C SER A 103 8.93 17.74 -1.77
N ASP A 104 8.67 17.23 -2.97
CA ASP A 104 8.45 18.05 -4.16
C ASP A 104 7.29 19.04 -3.95
N GLU A 105 7.59 20.34 -3.90
CA GLU A 105 6.62 21.41 -3.63
C GLU A 105 5.55 21.57 -4.72
N GLU A 106 5.84 21.18 -5.96
CA GLU A 106 4.88 21.27 -7.06
C GLU A 106 3.86 20.13 -7.00
N ILE A 107 4.20 19.03 -6.34
CA ILE A 107 3.36 17.84 -6.23
C ILE A 107 2.68 17.75 -4.85
N PHE A 108 3.47 17.85 -3.76
CA PHE A 108 3.01 17.64 -2.39
C PHE A 108 3.52 18.67 -1.38
N GLY A 109 4.79 19.04 -1.43
CA GLY A 109 5.43 19.98 -0.50
C GLY A 109 5.36 19.53 0.96
N MET A 110 5.49 18.23 1.23
CA MET A 110 5.41 17.73 2.60
C MET A 110 6.70 18.02 3.37
N ASN A 111 6.53 18.49 4.60
CA ASN A 111 7.63 18.67 5.54
C ASN A 111 7.80 17.41 6.39
N PHE A 112 8.99 16.81 6.32
CA PHE A 112 9.34 15.64 7.11
C PHE A 112 9.74 15.99 8.53
N SER A 113 9.46 15.09 9.47
CA SER A 113 10.01 15.17 10.82
C SER A 113 11.52 14.93 10.80
N HIS A 114 12.27 15.70 11.60
CA HIS A 114 13.71 15.49 11.79
C HIS A 114 14.08 14.09 12.30
N SER A 115 13.13 13.35 12.88
CA SER A 115 13.34 11.98 13.36
C SER A 115 13.15 10.91 12.27
N LEU A 116 12.68 11.27 11.07
CA LEU A 116 12.51 10.32 9.99
C LEU A 116 13.87 9.99 9.38
N GLN A 117 14.19 8.70 9.31
CA GLN A 117 15.40 8.24 8.66
C GLN A 117 15.14 7.96 7.17
N VAL A 118 15.99 8.50 6.31
CA VAL A 118 15.95 8.21 4.88
C VAL A 118 17.01 7.17 4.54
N ILE A 119 16.58 6.10 3.90
CA ILE A 119 17.42 4.97 3.50
C ILE A 119 17.73 5.11 2.02
N SER A 120 19.01 5.27 1.68
CA SER A 120 19.40 5.30 0.28
C SER A 120 19.31 3.91 -0.34
N MET A 121 18.60 3.80 -1.46
CA MET A 121 18.40 2.54 -2.17
C MET A 121 19.38 2.42 -3.33
N PRO A 122 19.91 1.21 -3.61
CA PRO A 122 20.73 0.99 -4.80
C PRO A 122 19.87 1.17 -6.06
N GLU A 123 20.50 1.54 -7.18
CA GLU A 123 19.81 1.90 -8.42
C GLU A 123 18.91 0.77 -8.93
N GLU A 124 19.34 -0.50 -8.80
CA GLU A 124 18.58 -1.68 -9.20
C GLU A 124 17.35 -1.95 -8.32
N GLN A 125 17.26 -1.33 -7.15
CA GLN A 125 16.15 -1.45 -6.20
C GLN A 125 15.59 -0.09 -5.78
N LYS A 126 15.70 0.91 -6.67
CA LYS A 126 15.24 2.29 -6.40
C LYS A 126 13.77 2.35 -5.97
N ILE A 127 12.95 1.40 -6.46
CA ILE A 127 11.58 1.19 -5.99
C ILE A 127 11.53 -0.15 -5.24
N PRO A 128 11.83 -0.17 -3.93
CA PRO A 128 11.77 -1.38 -3.11
C PRO A 128 10.35 -1.92 -3.01
N VAL A 129 10.26 -3.22 -2.73
CA VAL A 129 9.01 -3.94 -2.49
C VAL A 129 9.22 -4.89 -1.32
N PHE A 130 8.29 -4.90 -0.37
CA PHE A 130 8.28 -5.87 0.72
C PHE A 130 7.50 -7.12 0.32
N ASP A 131 8.10 -8.29 0.49
CA ASP A 131 7.45 -9.57 0.16
C ASP A 131 6.53 -10.05 1.28
N ILE A 132 5.25 -10.24 0.97
CA ILE A 132 4.26 -10.88 1.82
C ILE A 132 3.91 -12.22 1.20
N ASP A 133 4.82 -13.20 1.34
CA ASP A 133 4.62 -14.57 0.86
C ASP A 133 4.27 -14.59 -0.64
N GLY A 134 5.13 -13.95 -1.46
CA GLY A 134 4.97 -13.80 -2.90
C GLY A 134 4.16 -12.56 -3.33
N TRP A 135 3.59 -11.80 -2.40
CA TRP A 135 2.91 -10.54 -2.72
C TRP A 135 3.81 -9.34 -2.49
N GLY A 136 4.11 -8.64 -3.58
CA GLY A 136 4.83 -7.38 -3.51
C GLY A 136 4.00 -6.25 -2.90
N CYS A 137 4.41 -5.76 -1.73
CA CYS A 137 3.78 -4.65 -1.02
C CYS A 137 4.69 -3.42 -1.00
N VAL A 138 4.10 -2.25 -1.27
CA VAL A 138 4.76 -0.95 -1.10
C VAL A 138 4.02 -0.16 -0.02
N PHE A 139 4.75 0.26 1.01
CA PHE A 139 4.24 1.16 2.05
C PHE A 139 4.49 2.60 1.67
N LYS A 140 3.50 3.47 1.88
CA LYS A 140 3.56 4.87 1.44
C LYS A 140 2.58 5.76 2.19
N HIS A 141 2.70 7.06 1.97
CA HIS A 141 1.74 8.04 2.48
C HIS A 141 0.34 7.82 1.84
N PRO A 142 -0.77 7.90 2.62
CA PRO A 142 -2.11 7.53 2.15
C PRO A 142 -2.74 8.50 1.13
N LEU A 143 -2.22 9.71 1.01
CA LEU A 143 -2.76 10.80 0.17
C LEU A 143 -3.11 10.33 -1.25
N PHE A 144 -2.23 9.61 -1.94
CA PHE A 144 -2.47 9.12 -3.30
C PHE A 144 -3.64 8.14 -3.45
N ARG A 145 -3.93 7.35 -2.41
CA ARG A 145 -4.87 6.22 -2.50
C ARG A 145 -6.23 6.55 -1.92
N PHE A 146 -6.28 7.46 -0.95
CA PHE A 146 -7.50 7.77 -0.22
C PHE A 146 -7.91 9.24 -0.35
N GLY A 147 -6.95 10.16 -0.56
CA GLY A 147 -7.24 11.56 -0.93
C GLY A 147 -8.10 12.35 0.08
N GLU A 148 -8.17 11.90 1.33
CA GLU A 148 -8.94 12.57 2.39
C GLU A 148 -8.15 13.80 2.90
N GLU A 149 -8.87 14.84 3.35
CA GLU A 149 -8.30 16.04 3.99
C GLU A 149 -7.36 15.70 5.15
N ASP A 150 -7.66 14.60 5.85
CA ASP A 150 -6.89 14.05 6.96
C ASP A 150 -5.43 13.69 6.57
N PHE A 151 -5.11 13.61 5.27
CA PHE A 151 -3.80 13.19 4.74
C PHE A 151 -2.98 14.35 4.13
N LYS A 152 -3.21 15.60 4.54
CA LYS A 152 -2.45 16.73 3.99
C LYS A 152 -1.05 16.92 4.59
N GLN A 153 -0.78 16.33 5.74
CA GLN A 153 0.51 16.42 6.43
C GLN A 153 1.22 15.07 6.40
N TRP A 154 2.56 15.07 6.39
CA TRP A 154 3.37 13.85 6.38
C TRP A 154 3.02 12.88 7.52
N ASP A 155 3.10 13.37 8.76
CA ASP A 155 2.78 12.59 9.96
C ASP A 155 1.27 12.62 10.26
N CYS A 156 0.43 12.34 9.26
CA CYS A 156 -1.04 12.33 9.39
C CYS A 156 -1.58 11.23 10.32
N GLY A 157 -0.73 10.38 10.89
CA GLY A 157 -1.13 9.27 11.76
C GLY A 157 -1.59 8.02 11.01
N TYR A 158 -1.42 7.99 9.68
CA TYR A 158 -1.80 6.86 8.85
C TYR A 158 -0.70 6.49 7.86
N ILE A 159 -0.62 5.19 7.58
CA ILE A 159 0.26 4.60 6.58
C ILE A 159 -0.59 3.77 5.64
N ALA A 160 -0.37 3.89 4.34
CA ALA A 160 -0.99 3.02 3.35
C ALA A 160 -0.03 1.91 2.91
N GLY A 161 -0.54 0.69 2.81
CA GLY A 161 0.08 -0.39 2.06
C GLY A 161 -0.68 -0.62 0.75
N THR A 162 0.05 -0.85 -0.34
CA THR A 162 -0.53 -1.21 -1.65
C THR A 162 0.10 -2.49 -2.16
N ILE A 163 -0.75 -3.41 -2.60
CA ILE A 163 -0.36 -4.63 -3.34
C ILE A 163 -1.02 -4.59 -4.71
N LEU A 164 -0.26 -4.87 -5.77
CA LEU A 164 -0.75 -4.99 -7.13
C LEU A 164 -0.51 -6.41 -7.63
N LEU A 165 -1.58 -7.08 -8.03
CA LEU A 165 -1.56 -8.39 -8.66
C LEU A 165 -2.00 -8.22 -10.12
N MET A 166 -1.25 -8.82 -11.04
CA MET A 166 -1.59 -8.81 -12.46
C MET A 166 -1.57 -10.24 -13.00
N LYS A 167 -2.49 -10.54 -13.92
CA LYS A 167 -2.50 -11.78 -14.68
C LYS A 167 -2.97 -11.51 -16.11
N ASP A 168 -2.41 -12.25 -17.05
CA ASP A 168 -2.94 -12.30 -18.41
C ASP A 168 -4.28 -13.06 -18.42
N LEU A 169 -5.18 -12.66 -19.33
CA LEU A 169 -6.50 -13.28 -19.54
C LEU A 169 -6.63 -13.88 -20.94
#